data_AF-A0A3B8Q9F0-F1
#
_entry.id   AF-A0A3B8Q9F0-F1
#
_cell.length_a   1.000
_cell.length_b   1.000
_cell.length_c   1.000
_cell.angle_alpha   90.00
_cell.angle_beta   90.00
_cell.angle_gamma   90.00
#
_symmetry.space_group_name_H-M   'P 1'
#
loop_
_entity.id
_entity.type
_entity.pdbx_description
1 polymer ?
#
loop_
_entity_poly.entity_id
_entity_poly.type
_entity_poly.pdbx_seq_one_letter_code
_entity_poly.pdbx_strand_id
1 'polypeptide(L)'
;MKTCSASACPSHNQDQSLVELPDSLTACPVCGAPLIPISPQARPPLGRRVTVVVGVFLLCLAARWIPVPTIPPVGRFGEGPVASNCILALGVTPLISGYVLVEFAALLVPGWRSLRTGSQTGRGKLIRASLIVGMLLALFQAFMLNSAWETLDGVPHAGCLLRVITLMGATFLLIAASWIVDREGLGVGLPVVFLAMAVPSLAVPFGNLVEAAGSEAVPWSILGTWIFVSVASVGALLWLFSSSCLPTNDELPHPALLSRPACGLMPITFVTSLLLLIAIAARRLRNPGLAPSTPETVDPMTAVVLGLGAAALFAFLFNRPRKVAAAWRALSPNPPEGVPGLKSVLLECVLFIAIISLLGAWAARQMAEWFRPDLVVILLATGIIYDVIEEWRFRNRHPDVVNVWEIHQTYAVAPTTRMLAAEGISGFAKGTRLRALLQFFGPYAPIQILVPAAQAQQAHSLLKAHWPGLET
;
A
#
# COMPACT_ATOMS: atom_id res chain seq x y z
N MET A 1 2.79 8.27 -34.77
CA MET A 1 3.78 8.10 -33.67
C MET A 1 5.10 7.59 -34.23
N LYS A 2 6.20 8.31 -33.97
CA LYS A 2 7.50 8.12 -34.64
C LYS A 2 8.66 8.36 -33.64
N THR A 3 9.72 7.55 -33.66
CA THR A 3 10.95 7.75 -32.85
C THR A 3 12.20 7.92 -33.72
N CYS A 4 13.21 8.68 -33.25
CA CYS A 4 14.52 8.78 -33.95
C CYS A 4 15.15 7.39 -33.95
N SER A 5 15.56 6.92 -35.14
CA SER A 5 16.24 5.63 -35.35
C SER A 5 17.68 5.58 -34.82
N ALA A 6 18.29 6.73 -34.54
CA ALA A 6 19.68 6.80 -34.08
C ALA A 6 19.77 6.69 -32.56
N SER A 7 20.35 5.58 -32.07
CA SER A 7 20.55 5.28 -30.65
C SER A 7 21.43 6.29 -29.91
N ALA A 8 22.30 7.00 -30.62
CA ALA A 8 23.15 8.07 -30.07
C ALA A 8 22.44 9.43 -29.93
N CYS A 9 21.19 9.54 -30.37
CA CYS A 9 20.47 10.81 -30.34
C CYS A 9 19.97 11.14 -28.91
N PRO A 10 20.15 12.38 -28.42
CA PRO A 10 19.60 12.80 -27.13
C PRO A 10 18.09 12.57 -26.99
N SER A 11 17.33 12.74 -28.08
CA SER A 11 15.89 12.49 -28.13
C SER A 11 15.49 11.01 -28.25
N HIS A 12 16.44 10.10 -28.43
CA HIS A 12 16.19 8.65 -28.31
C HIS A 12 16.22 8.21 -26.84
N ASN A 13 16.97 8.91 -25.97
CA ASN A 13 17.27 8.49 -24.59
C ASN A 13 16.54 9.30 -23.51
N GLN A 14 15.85 10.39 -23.87
CA GLN A 14 14.83 10.97 -23.00
C GLN A 14 13.66 9.98 -22.97
N ASP A 15 13.25 9.54 -21.77
CA ASP A 15 12.18 8.56 -21.52
C ASP A 15 11.20 8.50 -22.70
N GLN A 16 11.08 7.33 -23.34
CA GLN A 16 10.28 7.05 -24.54
C GLN A 16 8.80 7.50 -24.44
N SER A 17 8.39 8.03 -23.28
CA SER A 17 7.08 8.59 -22.99
C SER A 17 6.87 10.07 -23.33
N LEU A 18 7.89 10.90 -23.68
CA LEU A 18 7.66 12.37 -23.70
C LEU A 18 8.26 13.23 -24.82
N VAL A 19 9.04 12.69 -25.77
CA VAL A 19 9.44 13.47 -26.97
C VAL A 19 8.72 12.92 -28.21
N GLU A 20 7.44 13.24 -28.28
CA GLU A 20 6.59 12.92 -29.43
C GLU A 20 6.84 13.96 -30.54
N LEU A 21 7.35 13.50 -31.69
CA LEU A 21 7.54 14.35 -32.86
C LEU A 21 6.25 14.32 -33.72
N PRO A 22 5.72 15.47 -34.18
CA PRO A 22 4.52 15.53 -34.99
C PRO A 22 4.64 14.66 -36.25
N ASP A 23 3.55 14.03 -36.67
CA ASP A 23 3.56 13.05 -37.78
C ASP A 23 4.01 13.65 -39.13
N SER A 24 3.95 14.98 -39.27
CA SER A 24 4.47 15.75 -40.42
C SER A 24 5.99 15.68 -40.57
N LEU A 25 6.72 15.33 -39.51
CA LEU A 25 8.17 15.16 -39.57
C LEU A 25 8.52 13.77 -40.13
N THR A 26 9.37 13.75 -41.16
CA THR A 26 9.95 12.53 -41.74
C THR A 26 11.33 12.22 -41.16
N ALA A 27 12.01 13.24 -40.63
CA ALA A 27 13.32 13.17 -39.98
C ALA A 27 13.28 13.87 -38.62
N CYS A 28 14.10 13.38 -37.69
CA CYS A 28 14.21 13.98 -36.38
C CYS A 28 14.93 15.35 -36.46
N PRO A 29 14.41 16.40 -35.81
CA PRO A 29 14.99 17.75 -35.86
C PRO A 29 16.34 17.88 -35.13
N VAL A 30 16.73 16.88 -34.34
CA VAL A 30 17.99 16.86 -33.57
C VAL A 30 19.09 16.05 -34.27
N CYS A 31 18.78 14.80 -34.64
CA CYS A 31 19.75 13.87 -35.24
C CYS A 31 19.71 13.85 -36.78
N GLY A 32 18.67 14.40 -37.42
CA GLY A 32 18.41 14.23 -38.86
C GLY A 32 18.04 12.79 -39.26
N ALA A 33 18.05 11.83 -38.33
CA ALA A 33 17.80 10.43 -38.63
C ALA A 33 16.32 10.19 -39.00
N PRO A 34 16.05 9.19 -39.87
CA PRO A 34 14.69 8.84 -40.25
C PRO A 34 13.89 8.41 -39.03
N LEU A 35 12.64 8.86 -39.01
CA LEU A 35 11.69 8.57 -37.95
C LEU A 35 10.99 7.24 -38.22
N ILE A 36 11.14 6.27 -37.31
CA ILE A 36 10.51 4.96 -37.44
C ILE A 36 9.15 4.99 -36.74
N PRO A 37 8.07 4.50 -37.36
CA PRO A 37 6.80 4.36 -36.68
C PRO A 37 6.96 3.49 -35.44
N ILE A 38 6.51 3.99 -34.29
CA ILE A 38 6.43 3.18 -33.08
C ILE A 38 5.35 2.13 -33.36
N SER A 39 5.75 0.89 -33.60
CA SER A 39 4.79 -0.21 -33.57
C SER A 39 4.20 -0.22 -32.16
N PRO A 40 2.87 -0.13 -31.98
CA PRO A 40 2.28 -0.29 -30.66
C PRO A 40 2.75 -1.65 -30.16
N GLN A 41 3.59 -1.65 -29.11
CA GLN A 41 4.04 -2.89 -28.51
C GLN A 41 2.79 -3.68 -28.13
N ALA A 42 2.65 -4.90 -28.65
CA ALA A 42 1.52 -5.76 -28.33
C ALA A 42 1.47 -5.94 -26.81
N ARG A 43 0.53 -5.25 -26.16
CA ARG A 43 0.43 -5.24 -24.71
C ARG A 43 -0.05 -6.62 -24.24
N PRO A 44 0.48 -7.12 -23.11
CA PRO A 44 0.15 -8.46 -22.66
C PRO A 44 -1.36 -8.59 -22.42
N PRO A 45 -1.99 -9.68 -22.89
CA PRO A 45 -3.40 -9.92 -22.67
C PRO A 45 -3.72 -9.98 -21.18
N LEU A 46 -4.97 -9.70 -20.81
CA LEU A 46 -5.42 -9.69 -19.41
C LEU A 46 -5.06 -10.98 -18.66
N GLY A 47 -5.17 -12.14 -19.31
CA GLY A 47 -4.77 -13.43 -18.75
C GLY A 47 -3.31 -13.45 -18.31
N ARG A 48 -2.38 -12.96 -19.14
CA ARG A 48 -0.95 -12.90 -18.78
C ARG A 48 -0.72 -12.00 -17.56
N ARG A 49 -1.44 -10.88 -17.44
CA ARG A 49 -1.32 -9.98 -16.28
C ARG A 49 -1.75 -10.64 -14.98
N VAL A 50 -2.87 -11.37 -15.01
CA VAL A 50 -3.34 -12.15 -13.86
C VAL A 50 -2.33 -13.23 -13.51
N THR A 51 -1.81 -13.97 -14.51
CA THR A 51 -0.78 -14.99 -14.30
C THR A 51 0.48 -14.41 -13.68
N VAL A 52 0.91 -13.20 -14.07
CA VAL A 52 2.06 -12.53 -13.44
C VAL A 52 1.80 -12.22 -11.97
N VAL A 53 0.65 -11.63 -11.63
CA VAL A 53 0.28 -11.32 -10.23
C VAL A 53 0.23 -12.58 -9.38
N VAL A 54 -0.52 -13.58 -9.84
CA VAL A 54 -0.68 -14.87 -9.14
C VAL A 54 0.66 -15.60 -9.05
N GLY A 55 1.44 -15.60 -10.13
CA GLY A 55 2.76 -16.23 -10.17
C GLY A 55 3.74 -15.61 -9.17
N VAL A 56 3.83 -14.28 -9.14
CA VAL A 56 4.66 -13.56 -8.15
C VAL A 56 4.17 -13.82 -6.73
N PHE A 57 2.86 -13.77 -6.50
CA PHE A 57 2.27 -14.05 -5.19
C PHE A 57 2.59 -15.47 -4.70
N LEU A 58 2.40 -16.49 -5.55
CA LEU A 58 2.69 -17.88 -5.23
C LEU A 58 4.20 -18.12 -5.06
N LEU A 59 5.05 -17.48 -5.87
CA LEU A 59 6.50 -17.54 -5.71
C LEU A 59 6.94 -16.96 -4.37
N CYS A 60 6.38 -15.83 -3.96
CA CYS A 60 6.60 -15.24 -2.65
C CYS A 60 6.19 -16.19 -1.51
N LEU A 61 5.05 -16.88 -1.64
CA LEU A 61 4.62 -17.89 -0.67
C LEU A 61 5.56 -19.11 -0.64
N ALA A 62 5.96 -19.61 -1.79
CA ALA A 62 6.88 -20.74 -1.91
C ALA A 62 8.26 -20.42 -1.34
N ALA A 63 8.77 -19.21 -1.58
CA ALA A 63 10.07 -18.76 -1.06
C ALA A 63 10.15 -18.72 0.47
N ARG A 64 9.01 -18.69 1.17
CA ARG A 64 8.97 -18.80 2.64
C ARG A 64 9.40 -20.18 3.16
N TRP A 65 9.33 -21.19 2.31
CA TRP A 65 9.76 -22.55 2.64
C TRP A 65 11.26 -22.74 2.47
N ILE A 66 11.98 -21.74 1.95
CA ILE A 66 13.42 -21.78 1.79
C ILE A 66 14.07 -21.34 3.11
N PRO A 67 14.78 -22.25 3.82
CA PRO A 67 15.45 -21.89 5.07
C PRO A 67 16.63 -20.97 4.82
N VAL A 68 16.98 -20.17 5.82
CA VAL A 68 18.21 -19.39 5.79
C VAL A 68 19.42 -20.34 5.84
N PRO A 69 20.48 -20.11 5.04
CA PRO A 69 21.68 -20.93 5.09
C PRO A 69 22.24 -21.02 6.50
N THR A 70 22.88 -22.14 6.85
CA THR A 70 23.57 -22.39 8.13
C THR A 70 22.69 -22.45 9.39
N ILE A 71 21.38 -22.20 9.28
CA ILE A 71 20.45 -22.38 10.38
C ILE A 71 19.85 -23.78 10.29
N PRO A 72 20.03 -24.65 11.30
CA PRO A 72 19.40 -25.96 11.30
C PRO A 72 17.87 -25.77 11.29
N PRO A 73 17.11 -26.61 10.59
CA PRO A 73 15.65 -26.57 10.66
C PRO A 73 15.22 -26.92 12.10
N VAL A 74 14.87 -25.91 12.89
CA VAL A 74 14.36 -26.10 14.24
C VAL A 74 12.87 -26.46 14.13
N GLY A 75 12.52 -27.72 14.41
CA GLY A 75 11.14 -28.21 14.41
C GLY A 75 10.54 -28.44 13.03
N ARG A 76 9.38 -29.11 12.99
CA ARG A 76 8.59 -29.27 11.75
C ARG A 76 8.26 -27.88 11.22
N PHE A 77 8.61 -27.62 9.96
CA PHE A 77 8.18 -26.43 9.23
C PHE A 77 6.68 -26.20 9.44
N GLY A 78 6.30 -25.19 10.23
CA GLY A 78 4.89 -24.88 10.56
C GLY A 78 4.58 -24.73 12.05
N GLU A 79 5.43 -25.23 12.95
CA GLU A 79 5.25 -25.02 14.41
C GLU A 79 6.02 -23.78 14.87
N GLY A 80 5.30 -22.66 14.99
CA GLY A 80 5.83 -21.34 15.35
C GLY A 80 5.49 -20.29 14.28
N PRO A 81 5.45 -18.99 14.63
CA PRO A 81 5.15 -17.95 13.65
C PRO A 81 6.14 -18.10 12.50
N VAL A 82 5.61 -18.38 11.30
CA VAL A 82 6.26 -18.80 10.04
C VAL A 82 7.23 -17.74 9.47
N ALA A 83 7.78 -16.86 10.31
CA ALA A 83 8.66 -15.75 9.99
C ALA A 83 10.08 -15.88 10.58
N SER A 84 10.36 -16.83 11.48
CA SER A 84 11.63 -16.79 12.22
C SER A 84 12.85 -17.38 11.51
N ASN A 85 12.72 -18.30 10.53
CA ASN A 85 13.89 -19.02 9.95
C ASN A 85 13.90 -19.14 8.40
N CYS A 86 13.20 -18.27 7.67
CA CYS A 86 13.20 -18.30 6.20
C CYS A 86 14.01 -17.15 5.58
N ILE A 87 14.41 -17.29 4.32
CA ILE A 87 15.13 -16.22 3.59
C ILE A 87 14.33 -14.91 3.53
N LEU A 88 13.01 -14.99 3.66
CA LEU A 88 12.10 -13.83 3.66
C LEU A 88 11.81 -13.28 5.06
N ALA A 89 12.60 -13.63 6.09
CA ALA A 89 12.35 -13.21 7.48
C ALA A 89 12.29 -11.67 7.65
N LEU A 90 13.10 -10.92 6.88
CA LEU A 90 13.02 -9.45 6.85
C LEU A 90 11.79 -8.92 6.10
N GLY A 91 11.31 -9.68 5.12
CA GLY A 91 10.24 -9.28 4.20
C GLY A 91 10.55 -7.96 3.49
N VAL A 92 9.50 -7.14 3.33
CA VAL A 92 9.58 -5.78 2.78
C VAL A 92 9.61 -4.70 3.87
N THR A 93 9.59 -5.10 5.15
CA THR A 93 9.50 -4.19 6.31
C THR A 93 10.60 -3.12 6.32
N PRO A 94 11.90 -3.44 6.13
CA PRO A 94 12.93 -2.40 6.16
C PRO A 94 12.71 -1.33 5.10
N LEU A 95 12.19 -1.70 3.93
CA LEU A 95 11.86 -0.76 2.88
C LEU A 95 10.68 0.14 3.28
N ILE A 96 9.59 -0.43 3.77
CA ILE A 96 8.42 0.33 4.25
C ILE A 96 8.88 1.31 5.34
N SER A 97 9.71 0.87 6.28
CA SER A 97 10.32 1.74 7.29
C SER A 97 11.14 2.87 6.67
N GLY A 98 11.93 2.60 5.62
CA GLY A 98 12.68 3.62 4.88
C GLY A 98 11.79 4.70 4.27
N TYR A 99 10.69 4.30 3.62
CA TYR A 99 9.68 5.24 3.10
C TYR A 99 9.06 6.09 4.20
N VAL A 100 8.71 5.47 5.32
CA VAL A 100 8.12 6.17 6.47
C VAL A 100 9.09 7.21 7.02
N LEU A 101 10.34 6.82 7.27
CA LEU A 101 11.35 7.73 7.83
C LEU A 101 11.63 8.91 6.90
N VAL A 102 11.77 8.67 5.60
CA VAL A 102 12.00 9.74 4.63
C VAL A 102 10.79 10.66 4.49
N GLU A 103 9.57 10.12 4.51
CA GLU A 103 8.37 10.94 4.45
C GLU A 103 8.17 11.78 5.73
N PHE A 104 8.54 11.25 6.90
CA PHE A 104 8.62 12.00 8.16
C PHE A 104 9.70 13.09 8.10
N ALA A 105 10.90 12.77 7.62
CA ALA A 105 11.97 13.75 7.43
C ALA A 105 11.51 14.88 6.50
N ALA A 106 10.81 14.55 5.42
CA ALA A 106 10.26 15.54 4.48
C ALA A 106 9.16 16.43 5.08
N LEU A 107 8.48 15.99 6.16
CA LEU A 107 7.55 16.83 6.92
C LEU A 107 8.28 17.80 7.85
N LEU A 108 9.31 17.29 8.54
CA LEU A 108 10.04 18.04 9.54
C LEU A 108 10.96 19.08 8.91
N VAL A 109 11.63 18.75 7.80
CA VAL A 109 12.58 19.61 7.09
C VAL A 109 11.85 20.53 6.11
N PRO A 110 11.82 21.87 6.33
CA PRO A 110 11.06 22.79 5.48
C PRO A 110 11.44 22.73 4.00
N GLY A 111 12.73 22.58 3.69
CA GLY A 111 13.23 22.51 2.31
C GLY A 111 12.81 21.24 1.55
N TRP A 112 12.38 20.18 2.25
CA TRP A 112 11.93 18.93 1.63
C TRP A 112 10.41 18.87 1.46
N ARG A 113 9.66 19.80 2.07
CA ARG A 113 8.19 19.85 1.96
C ARG A 113 7.73 20.03 0.52
N SER A 114 8.46 20.81 -0.27
CA SER A 114 8.17 21.00 -1.70
C SER A 114 8.36 19.70 -2.51
N LEU A 115 9.25 18.79 -2.09
CA LEU A 115 9.41 17.49 -2.75
C LEU A 115 8.19 16.57 -2.53
N ARG A 116 7.41 16.80 -1.47
CA ARG A 116 6.16 16.07 -1.20
C ARG A 116 4.98 16.55 -2.04
N THR A 117 4.91 17.84 -2.32
CA THR A 117 3.80 18.46 -3.05
C THR A 117 4.11 18.72 -4.51
N GLY A 118 5.40 18.73 -4.87
CA GLY A 118 5.90 19.11 -6.18
C GLY A 118 5.69 18.06 -7.27
N SER A 119 6.10 18.45 -8.49
CA SER A 119 6.15 17.62 -9.71
C SER A 119 6.74 16.21 -9.51
N GLN A 120 6.47 15.32 -10.48
CA GLN A 120 6.95 13.93 -10.54
C GLN A 120 8.46 13.80 -10.23
N THR A 121 9.27 14.77 -10.67
CA THR A 121 10.71 14.84 -10.41
C THR A 121 11.05 14.97 -8.92
N GLY A 122 10.28 15.75 -8.15
CA GLY A 122 10.47 15.92 -6.72
C GLY A 122 10.18 14.64 -5.95
N ARG A 123 9.07 13.96 -6.31
CA ARG A 123 8.71 12.66 -5.73
C ARG A 123 9.71 11.57 -6.06
N GLY A 124 10.27 11.56 -7.28
CA GLY A 124 11.36 10.65 -7.65
C GLY A 124 12.58 10.74 -6.73
N LYS A 125 12.94 11.94 -6.26
CA LYS A 125 14.05 12.12 -5.28
C LYS A 125 13.73 11.49 -3.92
N LEU A 126 12.50 11.67 -3.42
CA LEU A 126 12.07 11.05 -2.16
C LEU A 126 12.00 9.52 -2.24
N ILE A 127 11.59 8.97 -3.38
CA ILE A 127 11.58 7.53 -3.62
C ILE A 127 13.01 6.97 -3.56
N ARG A 128 13.97 7.62 -4.25
CA ARG A 128 15.38 7.20 -4.20
C ARG A 128 15.95 7.27 -2.79
N ALA A 129 15.68 8.34 -2.05
CA ALA A 129 16.09 8.45 -0.65
C ALA A 129 15.49 7.34 0.22
N SER A 130 14.20 7.03 0.04
CA SER A 130 13.50 5.95 0.76
C SER A 130 14.13 4.58 0.51
N LEU A 131 14.52 4.29 -0.75
CA LEU A 131 15.20 3.04 -1.10
C LEU A 131 16.58 2.93 -0.44
N ILE A 132 17.35 4.03 -0.42
CA ILE A 132 18.67 4.07 0.24
C ILE A 132 18.52 3.84 1.75
N VAL A 133 17.62 4.57 2.41
CA VAL A 133 17.37 4.40 3.85
C VAL A 133 16.85 3.00 4.14
N GLY A 134 15.95 2.48 3.31
CA GLY A 134 15.44 1.11 3.43
C GLY A 134 16.53 0.04 3.29
N MET A 135 17.50 0.25 2.40
CA MET A 135 18.67 -0.64 2.25
C MET A 135 19.56 -0.63 3.49
N LEU A 136 19.83 0.56 4.06
CA LEU A 136 20.60 0.67 5.30
C LEU A 136 19.89 0.01 6.47
N LEU A 137 18.56 0.18 6.56
CA LEU A 137 17.74 -0.51 7.55
C LEU A 137 17.72 -2.02 7.32
N ALA A 138 17.67 -2.50 6.08
CA ALA A 138 17.72 -3.92 5.78
C ALA A 138 19.04 -4.54 6.24
N LEU A 139 20.17 -3.86 5.99
CA LEU A 139 21.48 -4.29 6.48
C LEU A 139 21.50 -4.38 8.01
N PHE A 140 21.05 -3.31 8.67
CA PHE A 140 21.01 -3.26 10.14
C PHE A 140 20.08 -4.33 10.74
N GLN A 141 18.87 -4.49 10.20
CA GLN A 141 17.89 -5.47 10.66
C GLN A 141 18.36 -6.91 10.40
N ALA A 142 19.01 -7.17 9.25
CA ALA A 142 19.59 -8.48 8.95
C ALA A 142 20.70 -8.83 9.94
N PHE A 143 21.56 -7.87 10.28
CA PHE A 143 22.60 -8.05 11.29
C PHE A 143 22.02 -8.32 12.68
N MET A 144 21.00 -7.56 13.10
CA MET A 144 20.33 -7.74 14.40
C MET A 144 19.62 -9.09 14.49
N LEU A 145 18.91 -9.49 13.43
CA LEU A 145 18.26 -10.79 13.36
C LEU A 145 19.28 -11.93 13.40
N ASN A 146 20.39 -11.79 12.67
CA ASN A 146 21.49 -12.74 12.72
C ASN A 146 22.07 -12.89 14.14
N SER A 147 22.31 -11.77 14.81
CA SER A 147 22.85 -11.74 16.18
C SER A 147 21.90 -12.44 17.16
N ALA A 148 20.58 -12.29 16.96
CA ALA A 148 19.57 -13.00 17.74
C ALA A 148 19.57 -14.52 17.47
N TRP A 149 19.83 -14.95 16.24
CA TRP A 149 19.96 -16.39 15.94
C TRP A 149 21.24 -17.00 16.51
N GLU A 150 22.33 -16.25 16.62
CA GLU A 150 23.59 -16.76 17.20
C GLU A 150 23.49 -17.06 18.69
N THR A 151 22.47 -16.54 19.38
CA THR A 151 22.17 -16.94 20.77
C THR A 151 21.43 -18.27 20.88
N LEU A 152 20.98 -18.85 19.75
CA LEU A 152 20.30 -20.14 19.73
C LEU A 152 21.30 -21.29 19.64
N ASP A 153 21.06 -22.35 20.41
CA ASP A 153 21.87 -23.56 20.36
C ASP A 153 21.85 -24.19 18.96
N GLY A 154 23.02 -24.54 18.45
CA GLY A 154 23.18 -25.19 17.14
C GLY A 154 23.33 -24.25 15.94
N VAL A 155 23.26 -22.92 16.14
CA VAL A 155 23.55 -21.95 15.07
C VAL A 155 25.05 -21.60 15.09
N PRO A 156 25.82 -21.91 14.04
CA PRO A 156 27.24 -21.60 13.98
C PRO A 156 27.46 -20.08 13.84
N HIS A 157 28.47 -19.57 14.54
CA HIS A 157 28.91 -18.16 14.40
C HIS A 157 29.54 -17.92 13.00
N ALA A 158 30.15 -18.95 12.42
CA ALA A 158 30.57 -18.95 11.03
C ALA A 158 29.32 -18.85 10.11
N GLY A 159 29.35 -17.94 9.13
CA GLY A 159 28.24 -17.77 8.18
C GLY A 159 27.38 -16.52 8.38
N CYS A 160 27.70 -15.64 9.35
CA CYS A 160 27.01 -14.36 9.55
C CYS A 160 26.90 -13.54 8.25
N LEU A 161 28.01 -13.35 7.54
CA LEU A 161 28.02 -12.61 6.27
C LEU A 161 27.09 -13.23 5.22
N LEU A 162 27.09 -14.56 5.10
CA LEU A 162 26.21 -15.28 4.18
C LEU A 162 24.73 -15.04 4.55
N ARG A 163 24.38 -15.21 5.83
CA ARG A 163 23.00 -14.99 6.34
C ARG A 163 22.54 -13.56 6.08
N VAL A 164 23.35 -12.55 6.40
CA VAL A 164 23.04 -11.14 6.17
C VAL A 164 22.84 -10.83 4.69
N ILE A 165 23.75 -11.29 3.82
CA ILE A 165 23.63 -11.08 2.36
C ILE A 165 22.39 -11.79 1.81
N THR A 166 22.09 -13.02 2.27
CA THR A 166 20.89 -13.75 1.85
C THR A 166 19.62 -13.00 2.21
N LEU A 167 19.50 -12.50 3.45
CA LEU A 167 18.33 -11.76 3.91
C LEU A 167 18.15 -10.45 3.13
N MET A 168 19.23 -9.69 2.96
CA MET A 168 19.19 -8.46 2.17
C MET A 168 18.82 -8.75 0.71
N GLY A 169 19.49 -9.73 0.09
CA GLY A 169 19.24 -10.14 -1.30
C GLY A 169 17.79 -10.57 -1.50
N ALA A 170 17.23 -11.30 -0.54
CA ALA A 170 15.83 -11.70 -0.58
C ALA A 170 14.87 -10.50 -0.49
N THR A 171 15.13 -9.51 0.37
CA THR A 171 14.37 -8.25 0.38
C THR A 171 14.47 -7.51 -0.96
N PHE A 172 15.64 -7.49 -1.61
CA PHE A 172 15.77 -6.90 -2.95
C PHE A 172 14.99 -7.66 -4.03
N LEU A 173 14.97 -8.99 -3.96
CA LEU A 173 14.18 -9.82 -4.87
C LEU A 173 12.68 -9.55 -4.70
N LEU A 174 12.19 -9.34 -3.47
CA LEU A 174 10.80 -8.92 -3.22
C LEU A 174 10.46 -7.58 -3.88
N ILE A 175 11.40 -6.62 -3.85
CA ILE A 175 11.23 -5.32 -4.53
C ILE A 175 11.24 -5.51 -6.05
N ALA A 176 12.17 -6.28 -6.59
CA ALA A 176 12.20 -6.58 -8.02
C ALA A 176 10.92 -7.27 -8.48
N ALA A 177 10.41 -8.23 -7.70
CA ALA A 177 9.14 -8.90 -7.96
C ALA A 177 7.95 -7.91 -7.95
N SER A 178 7.98 -6.92 -7.06
CA SER A 178 6.97 -5.85 -7.06
C SER A 178 6.99 -5.04 -8.36
N TRP A 179 8.16 -4.71 -8.91
CA TRP A 179 8.26 -3.99 -10.18
C TRP A 179 7.80 -4.81 -11.38
N ILE A 180 7.98 -6.13 -11.35
CA ILE A 180 7.43 -7.03 -12.37
C ILE A 180 5.90 -6.92 -12.37
N VAL A 181 5.27 -6.92 -11.18
CA VAL A 181 3.82 -6.74 -11.06
C VAL A 181 3.38 -5.34 -11.51
N ASP A 182 4.11 -4.28 -11.18
CA ASP A 182 3.76 -2.92 -11.61
C ASP A 182 3.77 -2.76 -13.14
N ARG A 183 4.72 -3.41 -13.83
CA ARG A 183 4.87 -3.34 -15.29
C ARG A 183 3.91 -4.27 -16.02
N GLU A 184 3.87 -5.53 -15.60
CA GLU A 184 3.21 -6.60 -16.34
C GLU A 184 1.94 -7.13 -15.67
N GLY A 185 1.69 -6.81 -14.42
CA GLY A 185 0.56 -7.31 -13.64
C GLY A 185 -0.69 -6.42 -13.66
N LEU A 186 -1.60 -6.74 -12.74
CA LEU A 186 -2.76 -5.95 -12.31
C LEU A 186 -2.55 -5.52 -10.86
N GLY A 187 -3.11 -4.38 -10.47
CA GLY A 187 -2.91 -3.80 -9.16
C GLY A 187 -1.52 -3.21 -8.97
N VAL A 188 -1.23 -2.80 -7.74
CA VAL A 188 0.06 -2.22 -7.36
C VAL A 188 0.96 -3.33 -6.82
N GLY A 189 2.20 -3.39 -7.29
CA GLY A 189 3.09 -4.52 -7.08
C GLY A 189 3.55 -4.72 -5.64
N LEU A 190 4.00 -3.65 -4.98
CA LEU A 190 4.51 -3.77 -3.61
C LEU A 190 3.43 -4.26 -2.62
N PRO A 191 2.16 -3.81 -2.72
CA PRO A 191 1.04 -4.38 -1.98
C PRO A 191 0.76 -5.86 -2.23
N VAL A 192 0.90 -6.35 -3.47
CA VAL A 192 0.78 -7.79 -3.77
C VAL A 192 1.85 -8.58 -3.02
N VAL A 193 3.09 -8.11 -3.04
CA VAL A 193 4.22 -8.73 -2.32
C VAL A 193 4.01 -8.65 -0.81
N PHE A 194 3.58 -7.50 -0.29
CA PHE A 194 3.24 -7.33 1.12
C PHE A 194 2.13 -8.30 1.56
N LEU A 195 1.08 -8.44 0.75
CA LEU A 195 -0.02 -9.36 1.03
C LEU A 195 0.49 -10.81 1.10
N ALA A 196 1.33 -11.24 0.16
CA ALA A 196 1.95 -12.57 0.20
C ALA A 196 2.74 -12.79 1.50
N MET A 197 3.39 -11.76 2.03
CA MET A 197 4.11 -11.83 3.30
C MET A 197 3.19 -11.86 4.52
N ALA A 198 2.00 -11.27 4.40
CA ALA A 198 1.02 -11.15 5.47
C ALA A 198 0.08 -12.37 5.58
N VAL A 199 -0.11 -13.16 4.51
CA VAL A 199 -1.00 -14.35 4.51
C VAL A 199 -0.86 -15.24 5.76
N PRO A 200 0.36 -15.56 6.27
CA PRO A 200 0.49 -16.43 7.43
C PRO A 200 -0.14 -15.90 8.71
N SER A 201 -0.31 -14.58 8.87
CA SER A 201 -1.03 -14.03 10.03
C SER A 201 -2.53 -14.36 10.01
N LEU A 202 -3.05 -14.85 8.89
CA LEU A 202 -4.40 -15.40 8.77
C LEU A 202 -4.39 -16.93 8.75
N ALA A 203 -3.47 -17.52 7.98
CA ALA A 203 -3.45 -18.96 7.75
C ALA A 203 -3.05 -19.76 9.01
N VAL A 204 -2.08 -19.28 9.79
CA VAL A 204 -1.59 -19.99 10.99
C VAL A 204 -2.66 -20.00 12.09
N PRO A 205 -3.27 -18.87 12.50
CA PRO A 205 -4.33 -18.89 13.50
C PRO A 205 -5.54 -19.73 13.08
N PHE A 206 -5.87 -19.71 11.79
CA PHE A 206 -6.94 -20.54 11.24
C PHE A 206 -6.61 -22.04 11.31
N GLY A 207 -5.40 -22.44 10.89
CA GLY A 207 -4.95 -23.84 10.98
C GLY A 207 -4.95 -24.36 12.41
N ASN A 208 -4.38 -23.59 13.33
CA ASN A 208 -4.38 -23.91 14.76
C ASN A 208 -5.80 -24.08 15.31
N LEU A 209 -6.73 -23.23 14.87
CA LEU A 209 -8.12 -23.28 15.31
C LEU A 209 -8.85 -24.51 14.76
N VAL A 210 -8.64 -24.85 13.49
CA VAL A 210 -9.24 -26.05 12.87
C VAL A 210 -8.71 -27.32 13.54
N GLU A 211 -7.40 -27.38 13.81
CA GLU A 211 -6.79 -28.50 14.53
C GLU A 211 -7.33 -28.62 15.95
N ALA A 212 -7.35 -27.52 16.71
CA ALA A 212 -7.87 -27.50 18.08
C ALA A 212 -9.38 -27.82 18.16
N ALA A 213 -10.16 -27.42 17.16
CA ALA A 213 -11.56 -27.79 17.05
C ALA A 213 -11.71 -29.29 16.73
N GLY A 214 -10.95 -29.80 15.75
CA GLY A 214 -10.96 -31.20 15.36
C GLY A 214 -10.48 -32.16 16.45
N SER A 215 -9.61 -31.70 17.34
CA SER A 215 -9.15 -32.44 18.52
C SER A 215 -10.04 -32.23 19.75
N GLU A 216 -11.19 -31.58 19.61
CA GLU A 216 -12.13 -31.22 20.70
C GLU A 216 -11.52 -30.37 21.83
N ALA A 217 -10.33 -29.79 21.62
CA ALA A 217 -9.67 -28.92 22.60
C ALA A 217 -10.39 -27.57 22.72
N VAL A 218 -11.08 -27.16 21.66
CA VAL A 218 -11.83 -25.89 21.57
C VAL A 218 -13.20 -26.15 20.92
N PRO A 219 -14.29 -25.54 21.40
CA PRO A 219 -15.60 -25.72 20.77
C PRO A 219 -15.66 -25.10 19.37
N TRP A 220 -16.43 -25.72 18.46
CA TRP A 220 -16.66 -25.24 17.09
C TRP A 220 -17.24 -23.82 17.00
N SER A 221 -17.82 -23.30 18.09
CA SER A 221 -18.29 -21.93 18.18
C SER A 221 -17.16 -20.90 18.05
N ILE A 222 -15.91 -21.24 18.39
CA ILE A 222 -14.77 -20.35 18.20
C ILE A 222 -14.43 -20.21 16.70
N LEU A 223 -14.56 -21.29 15.92
CA LEU A 223 -14.46 -21.22 14.46
C LEU A 223 -15.56 -20.32 13.87
N GLY A 224 -16.79 -20.44 14.35
CA GLY A 224 -17.88 -19.53 13.98
C GLY A 224 -17.57 -18.06 14.31
N THR A 225 -16.96 -17.81 15.47
CA THR A 225 -16.50 -16.48 15.90
C THR A 225 -15.43 -15.93 14.95
N TRP A 226 -14.46 -16.75 14.56
CA TRP A 226 -13.39 -16.37 13.62
C TRP A 226 -13.94 -15.98 12.24
N ILE A 227 -14.85 -16.80 11.70
CA ILE A 227 -15.52 -16.53 10.42
C ILE A 227 -16.35 -15.26 10.50
N PHE A 228 -17.15 -15.10 11.57
CA PHE A 228 -17.96 -13.92 11.78
C PHE A 228 -17.12 -12.65 11.81
N VAL A 229 -16.03 -12.62 12.59
CA VAL A 229 -15.13 -11.47 12.69
C VAL A 229 -14.52 -11.13 11.32
N SER A 230 -14.10 -12.14 10.57
CA SER A 230 -13.50 -11.94 9.26
C SER A 230 -14.52 -11.39 8.26
N VAL A 231 -15.70 -12.01 8.16
CA VAL A 231 -16.77 -11.59 7.24
C VAL A 231 -17.31 -10.21 7.62
N ALA A 232 -17.50 -9.93 8.91
CA ALA A 232 -17.96 -8.62 9.37
C ALA A 232 -16.94 -7.51 9.07
N SER A 233 -15.64 -7.80 9.18
CA SER A 233 -14.58 -6.84 8.80
C SER A 233 -14.59 -6.54 7.30
N VAL A 234 -14.73 -7.56 6.46
CA VAL A 234 -14.88 -7.40 5.00
C VAL A 234 -16.14 -6.62 4.68
N GLY A 235 -17.28 -6.99 5.27
CA GLY A 235 -18.58 -6.33 5.07
C GLY A 235 -18.55 -4.85 5.46
N ALA A 236 -17.96 -4.52 6.61
CA ALA A 236 -17.80 -3.14 7.07
C ALA A 236 -16.96 -2.30 6.08
N LEU A 237 -15.89 -2.86 5.52
CA LEU A 237 -15.07 -2.17 4.54
C LEU A 237 -15.77 -2.02 3.18
N LEU A 238 -16.45 -3.07 2.71
CA LEU A 238 -17.21 -3.02 1.45
C LEU A 238 -18.39 -2.05 1.54
N TRP A 239 -19.07 -2.00 2.69
CA TRP A 239 -20.08 -0.98 2.98
C TRP A 239 -19.49 0.44 2.85
N LEU A 240 -18.31 0.66 3.42
CA LEU A 240 -17.61 1.94 3.34
C LEU A 240 -17.17 2.31 1.91
N PHE A 241 -16.85 1.32 1.07
CA PHE A 241 -16.53 1.54 -0.35
C PHE A 241 -17.76 1.72 -1.24
N SER A 242 -18.92 1.22 -0.80
CA SER A 242 -20.17 1.26 -1.57
C SER A 242 -20.75 2.68 -1.70
N SER A 243 -21.64 2.86 -2.68
CA SER A 243 -22.47 4.06 -2.83
C SER A 243 -23.58 4.15 -1.78
N SER A 244 -23.85 3.07 -1.04
CA SER A 244 -24.89 2.99 0.00
C SER A 244 -24.42 3.46 1.38
N CYS A 245 -23.19 3.96 1.50
CA CYS A 245 -22.71 4.65 2.69
C CYS A 245 -23.47 5.97 2.90
N LEU A 246 -23.51 6.50 4.13
CA LEU A 246 -24.39 7.59 4.58
C LEU A 246 -24.68 8.63 3.47
N PRO A 247 -25.95 8.79 3.03
CA PRO A 247 -26.27 9.65 1.91
C PRO A 247 -25.93 11.11 2.24
N THR A 248 -25.11 11.74 1.40
CA THR A 248 -24.96 13.19 1.36
C THR A 248 -25.97 13.74 0.37
N ASN A 249 -26.82 14.68 0.81
CA ASN A 249 -27.90 15.37 0.09
C ASN A 249 -27.89 15.25 -1.45
N ASP A 250 -29.06 14.92 -2.00
CA ASP A 250 -29.35 14.60 -3.41
C ASP A 250 -29.02 15.70 -4.45
N GLU A 251 -28.64 16.90 -4.02
CA GLU A 251 -28.36 18.04 -4.92
C GLU A 251 -26.98 17.98 -5.60
N LEU A 252 -26.05 17.15 -5.12
CA LEU A 252 -24.74 16.98 -5.72
C LEU A 252 -24.66 15.62 -6.43
N PRO A 253 -24.54 15.56 -7.77
CA PRO A 253 -24.36 14.29 -8.46
C PRO A 253 -23.14 13.55 -7.89
N HIS A 254 -23.43 12.45 -7.20
CA HIS A 254 -22.52 11.67 -6.40
C HIS A 254 -21.56 10.88 -7.32
N PRO A 255 -20.25 11.20 -7.30
CA PRO A 255 -19.31 10.26 -6.70
C PRO A 255 -18.56 10.87 -5.50
N ALA A 256 -18.28 10.07 -4.47
CA ALA A 256 -17.71 10.49 -3.19
C ALA A 256 -16.59 11.53 -3.33
N LEU A 257 -16.80 12.71 -2.74
CA LEU A 257 -15.93 13.87 -2.91
C LEU A 257 -14.55 13.70 -2.23
N LEU A 258 -14.44 12.71 -1.34
CA LEU A 258 -13.23 12.32 -0.64
C LEU A 258 -13.13 10.79 -0.63
N SER A 259 -11.91 10.25 -0.72
CA SER A 259 -11.69 8.81 -0.59
C SER A 259 -11.99 8.33 0.84
N ARG A 260 -12.60 7.15 0.93
CA ARG A 260 -12.97 6.49 2.18
C ARG A 260 -12.10 5.23 2.39
N PRO A 261 -11.66 4.92 3.63
CA PRO A 261 -11.70 5.79 4.81
C PRO A 261 -10.73 6.98 4.67
N ALA A 262 -11.18 8.16 5.08
CA ALA A 262 -10.38 9.38 5.07
C ALA A 262 -9.23 9.36 6.10
N CYS A 263 -9.36 8.59 7.20
CA CYS A 263 -8.31 8.40 8.21
C CYS A 263 -7.35 7.24 7.91
N GLY A 264 -7.67 6.38 6.93
CA GLY A 264 -6.95 5.11 6.71
C GLY A 264 -7.09 4.13 7.88
N LEU A 265 -6.19 3.15 7.95
CA LEU A 265 -6.10 2.16 9.04
C LEU A 265 -5.22 2.61 10.21
N MET A 266 -4.57 3.78 10.10
CA MET A 266 -3.66 4.33 11.11
C MET A 266 -4.24 4.38 12.52
N PRO A 267 -5.50 4.78 12.75
CA PRO A 267 -6.04 4.84 14.10
C PRO A 267 -5.96 3.51 14.84
N ILE A 268 -6.12 2.38 14.12
CA ILE A 268 -6.09 1.04 14.70
C ILE A 268 -4.65 0.63 15.03
N THR A 269 -3.74 0.75 14.05
CA THR A 269 -2.36 0.26 14.19
C THR A 269 -1.51 1.17 15.08
N PHE A 270 -1.64 2.49 14.91
CA PHE A 270 -0.82 3.47 15.61
C PHE A 270 -1.13 3.51 17.10
N VAL A 271 -2.42 3.56 17.48
CA VAL A 271 -2.84 3.62 18.88
C VAL A 271 -2.38 2.37 19.63
N THR A 272 -2.63 1.19 19.07
CA THR A 272 -2.19 -0.08 19.67
C THR A 272 -0.67 -0.13 19.85
N SER A 273 0.09 0.27 18.82
CA SER A 273 1.56 0.28 18.87
C SER A 273 2.09 1.28 19.89
N LEU A 274 1.49 2.47 19.98
CA LEU A 274 1.89 3.52 20.92
C LEU A 274 1.60 3.10 22.36
N LEU A 275 0.43 2.52 22.62
CA LEU A 275 0.07 2.01 23.95
C LEU A 275 1.01 0.89 24.38
N LEU A 276 1.32 -0.05 23.48
CA LEU A 276 2.28 -1.11 23.75
C LEU A 276 3.68 -0.56 24.06
N LEU A 277 4.15 0.43 23.28
CA LEU A 277 5.44 1.08 23.52
C LEU A 277 5.49 1.76 24.90
N ILE A 278 4.44 2.52 25.24
CA ILE A 278 4.34 3.19 26.55
C ILE A 278 4.34 2.16 27.68
N ALA A 279 3.60 1.07 27.52
CA ALA A 279 3.53 0.00 28.52
C ALA A 279 4.92 -0.65 28.74
N ILE A 280 5.60 -1.02 27.65
CA ILE A 280 6.96 -1.56 27.68
C ILE A 280 7.93 -0.58 28.35
N ALA A 281 7.91 0.71 27.99
CA ALA A 281 8.77 1.73 28.55
C ALA A 281 8.50 1.95 30.05
N ALA A 282 7.24 2.07 30.44
CA ALA A 282 6.84 2.26 31.84
C ALA A 282 7.24 1.06 32.72
N ARG A 283 7.20 -0.17 32.18
CA ARG A 283 7.69 -1.36 32.88
C ARG A 283 9.21 -1.36 33.01
N ARG A 284 9.94 -1.01 31.96
CA ARG A 284 11.41 -0.91 32.00
C ARG A 284 11.88 0.14 33.01
N LEU A 285 11.18 1.26 33.12
CA LEU A 285 11.46 2.28 34.12
C LEU A 285 11.17 1.81 35.54
N ARG A 286 10.08 1.05 35.75
CA ARG A 286 9.71 0.52 37.07
C ARG A 286 10.60 -0.65 37.51
N ASN A 287 10.98 -1.52 36.58
CA ASN A 287 11.72 -2.75 36.84
C ASN A 287 12.88 -2.90 35.83
N PRO A 288 14.00 -2.18 36.01
CA PRO A 288 15.11 -2.17 35.04
C PRO A 288 15.78 -3.55 34.86
N GLY A 289 15.69 -4.43 35.86
CA GLY A 289 16.26 -5.79 35.82
C GLY A 289 15.32 -6.89 35.32
N LEU A 290 14.03 -6.60 35.04
CA LEU A 290 13.12 -7.64 34.58
C LEU A 290 13.41 -7.97 33.11
N ALA A 291 13.62 -9.25 32.81
CA ALA A 291 13.60 -9.74 31.45
C ALA A 291 12.21 -9.44 30.82
N PRO A 292 12.13 -9.17 29.51
CA PRO A 292 10.87 -8.98 28.80
C PRO A 292 10.16 -10.32 28.60
N SER A 293 9.81 -11.03 29.68
CA SER A 293 9.23 -12.37 29.62
C SER A 293 7.70 -12.40 29.67
N THR A 294 7.05 -11.31 30.09
CA THR A 294 5.59 -11.20 30.04
C THR A 294 5.14 -10.31 28.87
N PRO A 295 4.22 -10.76 28.00
CA PRO A 295 3.60 -9.88 27.02
C PRO A 295 2.79 -8.80 27.76
N GLU A 296 3.05 -7.53 27.44
CA GLU A 296 2.21 -6.42 27.91
C GLU A 296 0.89 -6.47 27.14
N THR A 297 -0.23 -6.55 27.86
CA THR A 297 -1.55 -6.49 27.24
C THR A 297 -2.11 -5.08 27.37
N VAL A 298 -2.50 -4.52 26.22
CA VAL A 298 -3.24 -3.25 26.19
C VAL A 298 -4.71 -3.56 26.43
N ASP A 299 -5.34 -2.83 27.35
CA ASP A 299 -6.79 -2.92 27.54
C ASP A 299 -7.52 -2.58 26.20
N PRO A 300 -8.32 -3.52 25.64
CA PRO A 300 -8.96 -3.31 24.35
C PRO A 300 -9.90 -2.11 24.32
N MET A 301 -10.57 -1.78 25.44
CA MET A 301 -11.49 -0.63 25.48
C MET A 301 -10.72 0.69 25.43
N THR A 302 -9.60 0.78 26.12
CA THR A 302 -8.68 1.93 26.03
C THR A 302 -8.19 2.15 24.60
N ALA A 303 -7.82 1.07 23.90
CA ALA A 303 -7.43 1.13 22.49
C ALA A 303 -8.58 1.61 21.58
N VAL A 304 -9.82 1.17 21.83
CA VAL A 304 -11.01 1.63 21.10
C VAL A 304 -11.21 3.14 21.28
N VAL A 305 -11.26 3.63 22.52
CA VAL A 305 -11.54 5.05 22.82
C VAL A 305 -10.48 5.96 22.18
N LEU A 306 -9.20 5.64 22.36
CA LEU A 306 -8.12 6.40 21.75
C LEU A 306 -8.10 6.27 20.22
N GLY A 307 -8.48 5.10 19.69
CA GLY A 307 -8.66 4.85 18.26
C GLY A 307 -9.70 5.77 17.62
N LEU A 308 -10.84 6.01 18.29
CA LEU A 308 -11.87 6.92 17.79
C LEU A 308 -11.38 8.38 17.73
N GLY A 309 -10.69 8.84 18.78
CA GLY A 309 -10.05 10.16 18.78
C GLY A 309 -9.01 10.31 17.68
N ALA A 310 -8.16 9.29 17.50
CA ALA A 310 -7.16 9.23 16.44
C ALA A 310 -7.81 9.21 15.04
N ALA A 311 -8.97 8.57 14.86
CA ALA A 311 -9.69 8.54 13.59
C ALA A 311 -10.11 9.94 13.14
N ALA A 312 -10.73 10.72 14.03
CA ALA A 312 -11.10 12.10 13.75
C ALA A 312 -9.87 12.97 13.46
N LEU A 313 -8.81 12.83 14.28
CA LEU A 313 -7.56 13.56 14.11
C LEU A 313 -6.89 13.26 12.77
N PHE A 314 -6.70 11.99 12.42
CA PHE A 314 -6.04 11.61 11.17
C PHE A 314 -6.87 11.96 9.94
N ALA A 315 -8.19 11.77 9.97
CA ALA A 315 -9.05 12.20 8.87
C ALA A 315 -8.94 13.72 8.63
N PHE A 316 -8.90 14.53 9.68
CA PHE A 316 -8.68 15.98 9.56
C PHE A 316 -7.27 16.33 9.04
N LEU A 317 -6.23 15.69 9.59
CA LEU A 317 -4.84 15.96 9.21
C LEU A 317 -4.57 15.61 7.74
N PHE A 318 -5.14 14.52 7.25
CA PHE A 318 -4.96 14.07 5.87
C PHE A 318 -5.84 14.85 4.88
N ASN A 319 -7.01 15.31 5.30
CA ASN A 319 -7.99 15.98 4.44
C ASN A 319 -8.26 17.41 4.92
N ARG A 320 -7.19 18.19 5.12
CA ARG A 320 -7.29 19.57 5.58
C ARG A 320 -8.24 20.37 4.67
N PRO A 321 -9.29 21.03 5.21
CA PRO A 321 -10.33 21.69 4.42
C PRO A 321 -9.79 22.61 3.32
N ARG A 322 -8.78 23.43 3.64
CA ARG A 322 -8.15 24.36 2.69
C ARG A 322 -7.52 23.65 1.49
N LYS A 323 -6.82 22.53 1.71
CA LYS A 323 -6.14 21.76 0.66
C LYS A 323 -7.14 21.02 -0.22
N VAL A 324 -8.17 20.45 0.41
CA VAL A 324 -9.28 19.81 -0.32
C VAL A 324 -9.97 20.85 -1.21
N ALA A 325 -10.37 22.00 -0.66
CA ALA A 325 -11.01 23.05 -1.43
C ALA A 325 -10.14 23.60 -2.57
N ALA A 326 -8.83 23.78 -2.33
CA ALA A 326 -7.89 24.17 -3.37
C ALA A 326 -7.82 23.14 -4.51
N ALA A 327 -7.76 21.84 -4.16
CA ALA A 327 -7.74 20.78 -5.16
C ALA A 327 -9.02 20.71 -6.00
N TRP A 328 -10.18 20.88 -5.35
CA TRP A 328 -11.45 20.94 -6.06
C TRP A 328 -11.55 22.18 -6.96
N ARG A 329 -11.07 23.35 -6.52
CA ARG A 329 -11.04 24.56 -7.35
C ARG A 329 -10.09 24.46 -8.55
N ALA A 330 -8.96 23.77 -8.37
CA ALA A 330 -7.97 23.63 -9.44
C ALA A 330 -8.34 22.56 -10.48
N LEU A 331 -9.03 21.50 -10.06
CA LEU A 331 -9.23 20.30 -10.89
C LEU A 331 -10.69 20.05 -11.28
N SER A 332 -11.69 20.60 -10.58
CA SER A 332 -13.10 20.37 -10.91
C SER A 332 -13.64 21.48 -11.82
N PRO A 333 -14.29 21.17 -12.95
CA PRO A 333 -14.96 22.17 -13.80
C PRO A 333 -16.03 22.95 -13.04
N ASN A 334 -16.77 22.27 -12.15
CA ASN A 334 -17.76 22.85 -11.25
C ASN A 334 -17.33 22.55 -9.81
N PRO A 335 -16.52 23.42 -9.17
CA PRO A 335 -16.13 23.23 -7.79
C PRO A 335 -17.35 23.50 -6.88
N PRO A 336 -17.59 22.67 -5.84
CA PRO A 336 -18.65 22.95 -4.88
C PRO A 336 -18.37 24.25 -4.12
N GLU A 337 -19.42 24.99 -3.76
CA GLU A 337 -19.35 26.16 -2.88
C GLU A 337 -18.98 25.73 -1.44
N GLY A 338 -17.71 25.41 -1.20
CA GLY A 338 -17.18 25.03 0.11
C GLY A 338 -16.36 23.75 0.11
N VAL A 339 -16.10 23.21 1.31
CA VAL A 339 -15.35 21.96 1.46
C VAL A 339 -16.32 20.79 1.36
N PRO A 340 -16.19 19.95 0.33
CA PRO A 340 -17.20 18.93 0.08
C PRO A 340 -17.24 17.87 1.20
N GLY A 341 -18.44 17.65 1.76
CA GLY A 341 -18.80 16.44 2.51
C GLY A 341 -17.92 16.04 3.71
N LEU A 342 -17.05 16.90 4.22
CA LEU A 342 -16.03 16.49 5.20
C LEU A 342 -16.67 15.95 6.50
N LYS A 343 -17.80 16.51 6.93
CA LYS A 343 -18.49 16.07 8.17
C LYS A 343 -19.05 14.65 8.07
N SER A 344 -19.72 14.31 6.96
CA SER A 344 -20.26 12.96 6.75
C SER A 344 -19.14 11.94 6.62
N VAL A 345 -18.11 12.26 5.84
CA VAL A 345 -16.94 11.38 5.67
C VAL A 345 -16.20 11.17 7.01
N LEU A 346 -16.09 12.20 7.86
CA LEU A 346 -15.55 12.05 9.21
C LEU A 346 -16.38 11.09 10.06
N LEU A 347 -17.71 11.22 10.03
CA LEU A 347 -18.61 10.33 10.77
C LEU A 347 -18.51 8.88 10.29
N GLU A 348 -18.50 8.65 8.97
CA GLU A 348 -18.31 7.33 8.37
C GLU A 348 -16.98 6.70 8.81
N CYS A 349 -15.91 7.50 8.86
CA CYS A 349 -14.60 7.03 9.31
C CYS A 349 -14.60 6.64 10.78
N VAL A 350 -15.17 7.48 11.66
CA VAL A 350 -15.28 7.18 13.09
C VAL A 350 -16.12 5.93 13.30
N LEU A 351 -17.25 5.80 12.58
CA LEU A 351 -18.11 4.62 12.67
C LEU A 351 -17.40 3.35 12.19
N PHE A 352 -16.67 3.41 11.07
CA PHE A 352 -15.87 2.29 10.58
C PHE A 352 -14.81 1.87 11.60
N ILE A 353 -14.04 2.81 12.14
CA ILE A 353 -13.03 2.52 13.17
C ILE A 353 -13.67 1.98 14.44
N ALA A 354 -14.85 2.48 14.83
CA ALA A 354 -15.62 1.95 15.96
C ALA A 354 -16.00 0.48 15.74
N ILE A 355 -16.60 0.17 14.58
CA ILE A 355 -17.01 -1.19 14.23
C ILE A 355 -15.81 -2.14 14.27
N ILE A 356 -14.72 -1.82 13.59
CA ILE A 356 -13.54 -2.69 13.52
C ILE A 356 -12.87 -2.84 14.89
N SER A 357 -12.74 -1.76 15.66
CA SER A 357 -12.07 -1.80 16.97
C SER A 357 -12.91 -2.55 18.00
N LEU A 358 -14.24 -2.37 18.00
CA LEU A 358 -15.16 -3.11 18.87
C LEU A 358 -15.19 -4.59 18.51
N LEU A 359 -15.19 -4.91 17.22
CA LEU A 359 -15.15 -6.28 16.73
C LEU A 359 -13.85 -6.98 17.15
N GLY A 360 -12.71 -6.30 17.04
CA GLY A 360 -11.41 -6.80 17.52
C GLY A 360 -11.36 -6.97 19.04
N ALA A 361 -11.89 -6.01 19.80
CA ALA A 361 -11.97 -6.10 21.25
C ALA A 361 -12.89 -7.23 21.72
N TRP A 362 -14.01 -7.45 21.03
CA TRP A 362 -14.91 -8.56 21.26
C TRP A 362 -14.23 -9.89 20.95
N ALA A 363 -13.58 -10.02 19.79
CA ALA A 363 -12.81 -11.21 19.43
C ALA A 363 -11.74 -11.52 20.48
N ALA A 364 -11.02 -10.51 20.97
CA ALA A 364 -10.00 -10.66 22.00
C ALA A 364 -10.53 -11.20 23.35
N ARG A 365 -11.84 -11.06 23.64
CA ARG A 365 -12.47 -11.67 24.82
C ARG A 365 -12.90 -13.12 24.58
N GLN A 366 -13.22 -13.47 23.34
CA GLN A 366 -13.79 -14.78 22.99
C GLN A 366 -12.74 -15.83 22.62
N MET A 367 -11.59 -15.43 22.09
CA MET A 367 -10.57 -16.35 21.60
C MET A 367 -9.17 -15.97 22.07
N ALA A 368 -8.35 -16.98 22.33
CA ALA A 368 -6.95 -16.81 22.66
C ALA A 368 -6.19 -16.16 21.49
N GLU A 369 -5.11 -15.44 21.80
CA GLU A 369 -4.32 -14.69 20.82
C GLU A 369 -3.87 -15.52 19.60
N TRP A 370 -3.51 -16.77 19.85
CA TRP A 370 -3.02 -17.71 18.86
C TRP A 370 -4.07 -18.11 17.80
N PHE A 371 -5.36 -17.86 18.07
CA PHE A 371 -6.47 -18.11 17.15
C PHE A 371 -7.00 -16.83 16.50
N ARG A 372 -6.56 -15.64 16.92
CA ARG A 372 -7.15 -14.37 16.45
C ARG A 372 -6.82 -14.09 14.97
N PRO A 373 -7.81 -13.71 14.14
CA PRO A 373 -7.54 -13.20 12.80
C PRO A 373 -6.90 -11.81 12.87
N ASP A 374 -5.92 -11.57 12.02
CA ASP A 374 -5.33 -10.25 11.82
C ASP A 374 -6.26 -9.34 11.00
N LEU A 375 -7.01 -8.48 11.70
CA LEU A 375 -7.99 -7.59 11.08
C LEU A 375 -7.36 -6.63 10.06
N VAL A 376 -6.14 -6.17 10.31
CA VAL A 376 -5.47 -5.22 9.41
C VAL A 376 -5.16 -5.90 8.09
N VAL A 377 -4.69 -7.14 8.13
CA VAL A 377 -4.39 -7.93 6.93
C VAL A 377 -5.67 -8.26 6.16
N ILE A 378 -6.78 -8.58 6.83
CA ILE A 378 -8.09 -8.78 6.17
C ILE A 378 -8.54 -7.52 5.43
N LEU A 379 -8.44 -6.37 6.07
CA LEU A 379 -8.85 -5.08 5.48
C LEU A 379 -7.95 -4.69 4.30
N LEU A 380 -6.63 -4.89 4.42
CA LEU A 380 -5.69 -4.65 3.32
C LEU A 380 -5.90 -5.60 2.15
N ALA A 381 -6.08 -6.90 2.41
CA ALA A 381 -6.38 -7.90 1.40
C ALA A 381 -7.65 -7.52 0.62
N THR A 382 -8.70 -7.14 1.34
CA THR A 382 -9.98 -6.70 0.76
C THR A 382 -9.79 -5.47 -0.14
N GLY A 383 -9.03 -4.46 0.32
CA GLY A 383 -8.71 -3.27 -0.47
C GLY A 383 -7.93 -3.59 -1.76
N ILE A 384 -6.91 -4.46 -1.66
CA ILE A 384 -6.10 -4.90 -2.81
C ILE A 384 -6.97 -5.66 -3.82
N ILE A 385 -7.76 -6.62 -3.36
CA ILE A 385 -8.65 -7.42 -4.21
C ILE A 385 -9.65 -6.52 -4.92
N TYR A 386 -10.24 -5.56 -4.19
CA TYR A 386 -11.20 -4.62 -4.77
C TYR A 386 -10.56 -3.74 -5.86
N ASP A 387 -9.38 -3.17 -5.61
CA ASP A 387 -8.64 -2.37 -6.61
C ASP A 387 -8.30 -3.22 -7.86
N VAL A 388 -7.90 -4.49 -7.68
CA VAL A 388 -7.62 -5.41 -8.81
C VAL A 388 -8.89 -5.70 -9.62
N ILE A 389 -10.04 -5.91 -8.96
CA ILE A 389 -11.33 -6.13 -9.63
C ILE A 389 -11.74 -4.90 -10.43
N GLU A 390 -11.61 -3.70 -9.87
CA GLU A 390 -11.94 -2.45 -10.58
C GLU A 390 -11.00 -2.22 -11.77
N GLU A 391 -9.70 -2.44 -11.62
CA GLU A 391 -8.74 -2.35 -12.72
C GLU A 391 -9.04 -3.37 -13.83
N TRP A 392 -9.37 -4.61 -13.46
CA TRP A 392 -9.76 -5.64 -14.41
C TRP A 392 -11.00 -5.24 -15.22
N ARG A 393 -12.04 -4.73 -14.55
CA ARG A 393 -13.26 -4.23 -15.22
C ARG A 393 -12.96 -3.08 -16.17
N PHE A 394 -12.11 -2.13 -15.76
CA PHE A 394 -11.73 -1.00 -16.61
C PHE A 394 -10.96 -1.45 -17.85
N ARG A 395 -9.94 -2.30 -17.68
CA ARG A 395 -9.15 -2.82 -18.80
C ARG A 395 -9.94 -3.74 -19.73
N ASN A 396 -10.99 -4.40 -19.23
CA ASN A 396 -11.88 -5.18 -20.07
C ASN A 396 -12.72 -4.29 -21.02
N ARG A 397 -13.04 -3.06 -20.61
CA ARG A 397 -13.71 -2.05 -21.46
C ARG A 397 -12.71 -1.30 -22.35
N HIS A 398 -11.50 -1.08 -21.85
CA HIS A 398 -10.42 -0.37 -22.54
C HIS A 398 -9.15 -1.24 -22.53
N PRO A 399 -8.95 -2.11 -23.54
CA PRO A 399 -7.80 -3.02 -23.56
C PRO A 399 -6.46 -2.30 -23.56
N ASP A 400 -6.42 -1.14 -24.22
CA ASP A 400 -5.21 -0.37 -24.45
C ASP A 400 -5.13 0.86 -23.52
N VAL A 401 -4.71 0.64 -22.27
CA VAL A 401 -4.57 1.72 -21.27
C VAL A 401 -3.12 1.93 -20.85
N VAL A 402 -2.75 3.20 -20.66
CA VAL A 402 -1.43 3.66 -20.19
C VAL A 402 -1.58 4.46 -18.91
N ASN A 403 -0.53 4.46 -18.08
CA ASN A 403 -0.41 5.40 -16.97
C ASN A 403 0.07 6.76 -17.51
N VAL A 404 -0.65 7.84 -17.19
CA VAL A 404 -0.30 9.21 -17.61
C VAL A 404 0.14 10.11 -16.45
N TRP A 405 -0.19 9.73 -15.20
CA TRP A 405 0.06 10.57 -14.04
C TRP A 405 0.01 9.79 -12.72
N GLU A 406 0.73 10.28 -11.72
CA GLU A 406 0.75 9.70 -10.38
C GLU A 406 0.24 10.70 -9.35
N ILE A 407 -0.71 10.26 -8.52
CA ILE A 407 -1.32 11.05 -7.46
C ILE A 407 -0.98 10.41 -6.12
N HIS A 408 -0.47 11.21 -5.18
CA HIS A 408 -0.22 10.73 -3.82
C HIS A 408 -1.31 11.17 -2.83
N GLN A 409 -2.10 12.18 -3.17
CA GLN A 409 -3.15 12.74 -2.32
C GLN A 409 -4.51 12.14 -2.71
N THR A 410 -5.08 11.33 -1.83
CA THR A 410 -6.37 10.65 -2.04
C THR A 410 -7.51 11.65 -2.32
N TYR A 411 -7.53 12.80 -1.64
CA TYR A 411 -8.52 13.86 -1.86
C TYR A 411 -8.47 14.49 -3.26
N ALA A 412 -7.37 14.35 -4.01
CA ALA A 412 -7.24 14.90 -5.37
C ALA A 412 -7.75 13.95 -6.45
N VAL A 413 -8.01 12.67 -6.12
CA VAL A 413 -8.41 11.65 -7.10
C VAL A 413 -9.77 11.95 -7.71
N ALA A 414 -10.78 12.16 -6.86
CA ALA A 414 -12.15 12.44 -7.30
C ALA A 414 -12.23 13.65 -8.24
N PRO A 415 -11.71 14.85 -7.90
CA PRO A 415 -11.79 15.98 -8.81
C PRO A 415 -10.95 15.74 -10.09
N THR A 416 -9.82 15.04 -10.01
CA THR A 416 -9.03 14.68 -11.21
C THR A 416 -9.83 13.79 -12.18
N THR A 417 -10.46 12.72 -11.68
CA THR A 417 -11.25 11.83 -12.53
C THR A 417 -12.48 12.53 -13.13
N ARG A 418 -13.08 13.48 -12.41
CA ARG A 418 -14.17 14.32 -12.94
C ARG A 418 -13.69 15.29 -14.01
N MET A 419 -12.52 15.89 -13.83
CA MET A 419 -11.88 16.75 -14.83
C MET A 419 -11.73 16.00 -16.16
N LEU A 420 -11.15 14.80 -16.09
CA LEU A 420 -10.95 13.94 -17.26
C LEU A 420 -12.29 13.58 -17.91
N ALA A 421 -13.28 13.18 -17.10
CA ALA A 421 -14.60 12.83 -17.60
C ALA A 421 -15.32 14.00 -18.28
N ALA A 422 -15.18 15.23 -17.78
CA ALA A 422 -15.78 16.43 -18.37
C ALA A 422 -15.20 16.75 -19.77
N GLU A 423 -13.93 16.40 -20.00
CA GLU A 423 -13.26 16.51 -21.29
C GLU A 423 -13.44 15.25 -22.18
N GLY A 424 -14.34 14.34 -21.80
CA GLY A 424 -14.60 13.10 -22.54
C GLY A 424 -13.49 12.05 -22.44
N ILE A 425 -12.56 12.21 -21.50
CA ILE A 425 -11.44 11.29 -21.28
C ILE A 425 -11.84 10.23 -20.26
N SER A 426 -11.74 8.96 -20.66
CA SER A 426 -12.03 7.82 -19.77
C SER A 426 -10.85 7.59 -18.81
N GLY A 427 -10.87 8.25 -17.66
CA GLY A 427 -9.84 8.10 -16.62
C GLY A 427 -10.19 7.09 -15.53
N PHE A 428 -9.24 6.24 -15.16
CA PHE A 428 -9.33 5.32 -14.02
C PHE A 428 -8.17 5.52 -13.04
N ALA A 429 -8.48 5.59 -11.75
CA ALA A 429 -7.49 5.78 -10.69
C ALA A 429 -7.13 4.45 -10.02
N LYS A 430 -6.06 3.82 -10.50
CA LYS A 430 -5.54 2.54 -10.00
C LYS A 430 -4.97 2.68 -8.59
N GLY A 431 -5.33 1.74 -7.70
CA GLY A 431 -4.79 1.67 -6.33
C GLY A 431 -5.46 2.63 -5.34
N THR A 432 -6.61 3.20 -5.69
CA THR A 432 -7.28 4.24 -4.89
C THR A 432 -7.74 3.71 -3.53
N ARG A 433 -8.32 2.51 -3.48
CA ARG A 433 -8.88 1.95 -2.23
C ARG A 433 -7.78 1.56 -1.26
N LEU A 434 -6.76 0.88 -1.76
CA LEU A 434 -5.59 0.57 -0.97
C LEU A 434 -4.91 1.85 -0.47
N ARG A 435 -4.75 2.87 -1.33
CA ARG A 435 -4.13 4.12 -0.92
C ARG A 435 -4.93 4.84 0.16
N ALA A 436 -6.27 4.75 0.12
CA ALA A 436 -7.13 5.27 1.18
C ALA A 436 -6.90 4.54 2.52
N LEU A 437 -6.72 3.22 2.51
CA LEU A 437 -6.37 2.45 3.71
C LEU A 437 -4.97 2.83 4.25
N LEU A 438 -4.03 3.13 3.36
CA LEU A 438 -2.63 3.44 3.66
C LEU A 438 -2.30 4.94 3.52
N GLN A 439 -3.19 5.83 3.94
CA GLN A 439 -3.04 7.30 3.78
C GLN A 439 -1.66 7.85 4.20
N PHE A 440 -1.14 7.44 5.35
CA PHE A 440 0.18 7.89 5.82
C PHE A 440 1.35 7.12 5.18
N PHE A 441 1.16 5.82 4.89
CA PHE A 441 2.21 4.92 4.37
C PHE A 441 2.33 4.85 2.85
N GLY A 442 1.43 5.45 2.07
CA GLY A 442 1.44 5.24 0.62
C GLY A 442 2.35 6.12 -0.27
N PRO A 443 3.44 6.76 0.18
CA PRO A 443 4.49 7.16 -0.77
C PRO A 443 5.02 5.99 -1.61
N TYR A 444 4.93 4.74 -1.13
CA TYR A 444 5.32 3.54 -1.88
C TYR A 444 4.20 2.90 -2.72
N ALA A 445 2.97 3.44 -2.65
CA ALA A 445 1.83 2.96 -3.42
C ALA A 445 1.12 4.17 -4.07
N PRO A 446 1.71 4.79 -5.10
CA PRO A 446 1.08 5.92 -5.79
C PRO A 446 -0.25 5.48 -6.44
N ILE A 447 -1.20 6.41 -6.53
CA ILE A 447 -2.41 6.22 -7.32
C ILE A 447 -2.05 6.56 -8.75
N GLN A 448 -2.19 5.60 -9.66
CA GLN A 448 -1.85 5.77 -11.07
C GLN A 448 -3.10 6.11 -11.86
N ILE A 449 -3.04 7.18 -12.65
CA ILE A 449 -4.13 7.57 -13.54
C ILE A 449 -3.95 6.84 -14.86
N LEU A 450 -4.81 5.86 -15.09
CA LEU A 450 -4.88 5.10 -16.33
C LEU A 450 -5.89 5.75 -17.28
N VAL A 451 -5.49 5.90 -18.54
CA VAL A 451 -6.36 6.36 -19.64
C VAL A 451 -6.13 5.50 -20.88
N PRO A 452 -7.10 5.40 -21.81
CA PRO A 452 -6.87 4.83 -23.12
C PRO A 452 -5.67 5.48 -23.81
N ALA A 453 -4.81 4.68 -24.46
CA ALA A 453 -3.59 5.17 -25.09
C ALA A 453 -3.84 6.29 -26.11
N ALA A 454 -4.98 6.23 -26.83
CA ALA A 454 -5.40 7.27 -27.76
C ALA A 454 -5.67 8.64 -27.11
N GLN A 455 -6.00 8.67 -25.82
CA GLN A 455 -6.30 9.89 -25.06
C GLN A 455 -5.13 10.33 -24.16
N ALA A 456 -4.01 9.61 -24.20
CA ALA A 456 -2.91 9.78 -23.25
C ALA A 456 -2.28 11.19 -23.28
N GLN A 457 -2.02 11.70 -24.48
CA GLN A 457 -1.40 13.01 -24.67
C GLN A 457 -2.32 14.13 -24.18
N GLN A 458 -3.59 14.10 -24.55
CA GLN A 458 -4.61 15.06 -24.12
C GLN A 458 -4.76 15.05 -22.59
N ALA A 459 -4.84 13.85 -21.99
CA ALA A 459 -4.92 13.69 -20.54
C ALA A 459 -3.68 14.26 -19.83
N HIS A 460 -2.48 13.96 -20.33
CA HIS A 460 -1.24 14.45 -19.74
C HIS A 460 -1.13 15.98 -19.84
N SER A 461 -1.49 16.58 -20.98
CA SER A 461 -1.50 18.05 -21.12
C SER A 461 -2.48 18.72 -20.17
N LEU A 462 -3.68 18.14 -20.02
CA LEU A 462 -4.71 18.67 -19.14
C LEU A 462 -4.27 18.63 -17.68
N LEU A 463 -3.70 17.50 -17.24
CA LEU A 463 -3.17 17.33 -15.89
C LEU A 463 -2.02 18.29 -15.62
N LYS A 464 -1.07 18.41 -16.56
CA LYS A 464 0.07 19.33 -16.43
C LYS A 464 -0.35 20.80 -16.32
N ALA A 465 -1.43 21.20 -17.00
CA ALA A 465 -1.93 22.57 -16.93
C ALA A 465 -2.56 22.93 -15.57
N HIS A 466 -3.26 21.98 -14.93
CA HIS A 466 -4.05 22.26 -13.73
C HIS A 466 -3.34 21.87 -12.41
N TRP A 467 -2.39 20.92 -12.45
CA TRP A 467 -1.70 20.43 -11.25
C TRP A 467 -0.81 21.46 -10.52
N PRO A 468 -0.11 22.41 -11.19
CA PRO A 468 0.71 23.42 -10.51
C PRO A 468 -0.06 24.26 -9.50
N GLY A 469 -1.38 24.41 -9.68
CA GLY A 469 -2.25 25.15 -8.75
C GLY A 469 -2.51 24.45 -7.40
N LEU A 470 -2.05 23.22 -7.20
CA LEU A 470 -2.14 22.49 -5.93
C LEU A 470 -0.99 22.82 -4.96
N GLU A 471 0.05 23.50 -5.44
CA GLU A 471 1.28 23.78 -4.69
C GLU A 471 1.20 25.10 -3.89
N THR A 472 0.25 25.98 -4.24
CA THR A 472 -0.08 27.24 -3.56
C THR A 472 -1.24 27.06 -2.57
#